data_AF-A0A2K1Z8Q9-F1
#
_entry.id   AF-A0A2K1Z8Q9-F1
#
_cell.length_a   1.000
_cell.length_b   1.000
_cell.length_c   1.000
_cell.angle_alpha   90.00
_cell.angle_beta   90.00
_cell.angle_gamma   90.00
#
_symmetry.space_group_name_H-M   'P 1'
#
loop_
_entity.id
_entity.type
_entity.pdbx_description
1 polymer ?
#
loop_
_entity_poly.entity_id
_entity_poly.type
_entity_poly.pdbx_seq_one_letter_code
_entity_poly.pdbx_strand_id
1 'polypeptide(L)'
;MVALPTPPPPPPPPPTTTIQGGTISTLHPDILQTHILTLLDGPTLAATACASSELHALSTEDKLWQKICTSTWPSINDPIVRSIIPTFPSGHLSFFSDSYPLLHHNHHSSSFPTTSTECFVSAVDIYYKNVPIFSKVETTETFSDWFKSSPFRLDLLEPKEFVQTWIQNQPSEKELPVEQLEENITLSWILIDPKGRRAMNLSSERPVSVQRHWLTGEVVVKFSNIMAGDGREKEYVECGVMVCCGEKEGGEVEVREVSMVMEDMEGKNLTGKDGLVILQEAMERGERRKGKGGKEGKGRYEEFVERKKERKERMKKLEKALDMACIATGIAVFVSFWTFILFG
;
A
#
# COMPACT_ATOMS: atom_id res chain seq x y z
N MET A 1 70.16 -70.10 18.21
CA MET A 1 68.87 -69.44 17.89
C MET A 1 68.90 -68.06 18.52
N VAL A 2 69.09 -67.02 17.70
CA VAL A 2 69.11 -65.62 18.14
C VAL A 2 67.67 -65.11 18.04
N ALA A 3 67.09 -64.68 19.15
CA ALA A 3 65.75 -64.11 19.19
C ALA A 3 65.79 -62.65 18.69
N LEU A 4 64.97 -62.34 17.68
CA LEU A 4 64.77 -60.98 17.17
C LEU A 4 63.96 -60.14 18.17
N PRO A 5 64.30 -58.85 18.38
CA PRO A 5 63.57 -57.98 19.28
C PRO A 5 62.23 -57.55 18.67
N THR A 6 61.20 -57.48 19.51
CA THR A 6 59.84 -57.05 19.16
C THR A 6 59.78 -55.55 18.87
N PRO A 7 58.97 -55.11 17.88
CA PRO A 7 58.85 -53.70 17.53
C PRO A 7 58.07 -52.90 18.60
N PRO A 8 58.35 -51.59 18.74
CA PRO A 8 57.66 -50.73 19.69
C PRO A 8 56.19 -50.49 19.29
N PRO A 9 55.30 -50.22 20.27
CA PRO A 9 53.90 -49.98 20.00
C PRO A 9 53.67 -48.65 19.26
N PRO A 10 52.61 -48.55 18.44
CA PRO A 10 52.32 -47.35 17.67
C PRO A 10 51.90 -46.19 18.59
N PRO A 11 52.15 -44.93 18.17
CA PRO A 11 51.79 -43.75 18.94
C PRO A 11 50.26 -43.61 19.07
N PRO A 12 49.77 -43.00 20.17
CA PRO A 12 48.35 -42.80 20.37
C PRO A 12 47.76 -41.86 19.31
N PRO A 13 46.50 -42.08 18.89
CA PRO A 13 45.84 -41.21 17.92
C PRO A 13 45.71 -39.77 18.46
N PRO A 14 45.75 -38.75 17.57
CA PRO A 14 45.59 -37.37 17.99
C PRO A 14 44.21 -37.16 18.64
N PRO A 15 44.09 -36.25 19.62
CA PRO A 15 42.82 -35.97 20.27
C PRO A 15 41.82 -35.51 19.23
N THR A 16 40.73 -36.25 19.09
CA THR A 16 39.60 -35.85 18.27
C THR A 16 39.02 -34.58 18.89
N THR A 17 39.24 -33.44 18.25
CA THR A 17 38.57 -32.20 18.63
C THR A 17 37.09 -32.39 18.29
N THR A 18 36.31 -32.84 19.27
CA THR A 18 34.86 -32.84 19.17
C THR A 18 34.44 -31.38 19.12
N ILE A 19 34.14 -30.88 17.93
CA ILE A 19 33.41 -29.62 17.79
C ILE A 19 32.04 -29.90 18.41
N GLN A 20 31.86 -29.53 19.68
CA GLN A 20 30.55 -29.48 20.28
C GLN A 20 29.77 -28.41 19.53
N GLY A 21 28.93 -28.84 18.59
CA GLY A 21 27.98 -27.97 17.92
C GLY A 21 26.98 -27.46 18.95
N GLY A 22 27.17 -26.24 19.44
CA GLY A 22 26.19 -25.55 20.27
C GLY A 22 24.94 -25.25 19.46
N THR A 23 23.76 -25.47 20.03
CA THR A 23 22.49 -25.03 19.43
C THR A 23 22.24 -23.57 19.78
N ILE A 24 21.43 -22.86 18.99
CA ILE A 24 21.11 -21.44 19.24
C ILE A 24 20.52 -21.20 20.64
N SER A 25 19.77 -22.18 21.17
CA SER A 25 19.21 -22.19 22.53
C SER A 25 20.25 -22.27 23.67
N THR A 26 21.53 -22.47 23.35
CA THR A 26 22.61 -22.39 24.35
C THR A 26 23.09 -20.96 24.60
N LEU A 27 22.71 -20.01 23.75
CA LEU A 27 23.03 -18.59 23.93
C LEU A 27 22.15 -17.98 25.02
N HIS A 28 22.71 -17.03 25.76
CA HIS A 28 21.93 -16.28 26.74
C HIS A 28 20.83 -15.45 26.04
N PRO A 29 19.59 -15.42 26.57
CA PRO A 29 18.48 -14.66 25.98
C PRO A 29 18.82 -13.20 25.67
N ASP A 30 19.55 -12.52 26.55
CA ASP A 30 19.98 -11.13 26.33
C ASP A 30 20.83 -10.96 25.06
N ILE A 31 21.69 -11.93 24.72
CA ILE A 31 22.52 -11.86 23.51
C ILE A 31 21.63 -12.00 22.28
N LEU A 32 20.69 -12.94 22.32
CA LEU A 32 19.71 -13.13 21.25
C LEU A 32 18.89 -11.84 21.07
N GLN A 33 18.37 -11.30 22.15
CA GLN A 33 17.44 -10.17 22.13
C GLN A 33 18.11 -8.85 21.76
N THR A 34 19.30 -8.54 22.29
CA THR A 34 19.93 -7.22 22.14
C THR A 34 20.91 -7.12 20.97
N HIS A 35 21.44 -8.25 20.47
CA HIS A 35 22.45 -8.25 19.42
C HIS A 35 22.02 -9.00 18.16
N ILE A 36 21.22 -10.05 18.26
CA ILE A 36 20.85 -10.88 17.09
C ILE A 36 19.51 -10.43 16.52
N LEU A 37 18.44 -10.44 17.32
CA LEU A 37 17.08 -10.12 16.85
C LEU A 37 16.94 -8.66 16.41
N THR A 38 17.73 -7.73 16.98
CA THR A 38 17.72 -6.31 16.60
C THR A 38 18.27 -6.03 15.20
N LEU A 39 18.91 -7.01 14.55
CA LEU A 39 19.48 -6.91 13.21
C LEU A 39 18.52 -7.41 12.13
N LEU A 40 17.44 -8.09 12.51
CA LEU A 40 16.48 -8.68 11.57
C LEU A 40 15.47 -7.63 11.12
N ASP A 41 15.09 -7.67 9.85
CA ASP A 41 13.93 -6.95 9.34
C ASP A 41 12.64 -7.62 9.81
N GLY A 42 11.52 -6.89 9.78
CA GLY A 42 10.24 -7.38 10.30
C GLY A 42 9.81 -8.75 9.77
N PRO A 43 9.86 -9.03 8.46
CA PRO A 43 9.53 -10.35 7.92
C PRO A 43 10.45 -11.47 8.42
N THR A 44 11.76 -11.21 8.51
CA THR A 44 12.70 -12.21 9.02
C THR A 44 12.49 -12.44 10.51
N LEU A 45 12.24 -11.39 11.30
CA LEU A 45 11.90 -11.52 12.72
C LEU A 45 10.61 -12.33 12.93
N ALA A 46 9.58 -12.09 12.12
CA ALA A 46 8.35 -12.88 12.14
C ALA A 46 8.61 -14.36 11.78
N ALA A 47 9.47 -14.62 10.78
CA ALA A 47 9.85 -15.98 10.43
C ALA A 47 10.66 -16.67 11.54
N THR A 48 11.57 -15.95 12.19
CA THR A 48 12.34 -16.43 13.35
C THR A 48 11.43 -16.79 14.53
N ALA A 49 10.38 -16.00 14.77
CA ALA A 49 9.38 -16.27 15.80
C ALA A 49 8.63 -17.60 15.61
N CYS A 50 8.62 -18.16 14.39
CA CYS A 50 7.97 -19.44 14.09
C CYS A 50 8.88 -20.67 14.29
N ALA A 51 10.17 -20.48 14.56
CA ALA A 51 11.14 -21.58 14.61
C ALA A 51 11.13 -22.36 15.94
N SER A 52 10.82 -21.70 17.06
CA SER A 52 10.69 -22.32 18.38
C SER A 52 9.87 -21.44 19.34
N SER A 53 9.39 -22.01 20.44
CA SER A 53 8.67 -21.24 21.48
C SER A 53 9.56 -20.21 22.18
N GLU A 54 10.86 -20.51 22.34
CA GLU A 54 11.87 -19.59 22.89
C GLU A 54 12.05 -18.37 21.98
N LEU A 55 12.28 -18.61 20.68
CA LEU A 55 12.44 -17.52 19.71
C LEU A 55 11.14 -16.74 19.53
N HIS A 56 9.98 -17.39 19.63
CA HIS A 56 8.69 -16.72 19.64
C HIS A 56 8.57 -15.72 20.80
N ALA A 57 8.88 -16.16 22.03
CA ALA A 57 8.81 -15.32 23.22
C ALA A 57 9.75 -14.10 23.11
N LEU A 58 10.97 -14.29 22.60
CA LEU A 58 11.93 -13.19 22.43
C LEU A 58 11.57 -12.26 21.27
N SER A 59 11.00 -12.79 20.18
CA SER A 59 10.68 -12.02 18.97
C SER A 59 9.36 -11.25 19.08
N THR A 60 8.54 -11.47 20.11
CA THR A 60 7.26 -10.78 20.32
C THR A 60 7.38 -9.51 21.17
N GLU A 61 8.60 -9.15 21.60
CA GLU A 61 8.84 -7.93 22.34
C GLU A 61 8.51 -6.66 21.55
N ASP A 62 7.62 -5.83 22.11
CA ASP A 62 7.12 -4.62 21.46
C ASP A 62 8.23 -3.62 21.08
N LYS A 63 9.30 -3.52 21.87
CA LYS A 63 10.43 -2.63 21.57
C LYS A 63 11.16 -2.96 20.27
N LEU A 64 11.26 -4.25 19.92
CA LEU A 64 11.84 -4.69 18.65
C LEU A 64 10.97 -4.20 17.50
N TRP A 65 9.66 -4.45 17.60
CA TRP A 65 8.70 -4.02 16.59
C TRP A 65 8.56 -2.51 16.49
N GLN A 66 8.65 -1.78 17.60
CA GLN A 66 8.68 -0.32 17.62
C GLN A 66 9.87 0.22 16.83
N LYS A 67 11.07 -0.34 17.05
CA LYS A 67 12.27 0.04 16.29
C LYS A 67 12.11 -0.28 14.80
N ILE A 68 11.60 -1.46 14.47
CA ILE A 68 11.32 -1.86 13.09
C ILE A 68 10.32 -0.89 12.44
N CYS A 69 9.18 -0.63 13.08
CA CYS A 69 8.15 0.26 12.56
C CYS A 69 8.68 1.68 12.33
N THR A 70 9.35 2.27 13.32
CA THR A 70 9.88 3.65 13.22
C THR A 70 11.05 3.78 12.23
N SER A 71 11.82 2.71 12.00
CA SER A 71 12.83 2.67 10.94
C SER A 71 12.23 2.46 9.55
N THR A 72 11.08 1.78 9.47
CA THR A 72 10.39 1.50 8.20
C THR A 72 9.57 2.71 7.76
N TRP A 73 8.85 3.34 8.68
CA TRP A 73 7.90 4.43 8.47
C TRP A 73 8.17 5.58 9.44
N PRO A 74 8.91 6.64 9.01
CA PRO A 74 9.22 7.79 9.85
C PRO A 74 8.00 8.47 10.45
N SER A 75 6.87 8.48 9.74
CA SER A 75 5.59 9.07 10.17
C SER A 75 5.07 8.50 11.50
N ILE A 76 5.50 7.29 11.87
CA ILE A 76 5.13 6.64 13.14
C ILE A 76 5.74 7.34 14.36
N ASN A 77 6.79 8.15 14.18
CA ASN A 77 7.35 8.95 15.27
C ASN A 77 6.50 10.16 15.66
N ASP A 78 5.42 10.44 14.91
CA ASP A 78 4.47 11.49 15.26
C ASP A 78 3.78 11.20 16.61
N PRO A 79 3.60 12.20 17.49
CA PRO A 79 2.97 12.02 18.80
C PRO A 79 1.58 11.37 18.75
N ILE A 80 0.77 11.67 17.72
CA ILE A 80 -0.57 11.11 17.56
C ILE A 80 -0.45 9.60 17.32
N VAL A 81 0.37 9.19 16.36
CA VAL A 81 0.56 7.77 16.01
C VAL A 81 1.20 7.00 17.17
N ARG A 82 2.20 7.58 17.85
CA ARG A 82 2.84 6.98 19.03
C ARG A 82 1.88 6.74 20.19
N SER A 83 0.81 7.53 20.30
CA SER A 83 -0.22 7.32 21.33
C SER A 83 -1.21 6.21 20.96
N ILE A 84 -1.41 5.96 19.66
CA ILE A 84 -2.41 5.02 19.14
C ILE A 84 -1.87 3.59 19.06
N ILE A 85 -0.69 3.39 18.48
CA ILE A 85 -0.16 2.04 18.21
C ILE A 85 -0.06 1.16 19.49
N PRO A 86 0.38 1.67 20.66
CA PRO A 86 0.42 0.86 21.88
C PRO A 86 -0.95 0.33 22.34
N THR A 87 -2.05 0.89 21.85
CA THR A 87 -3.41 0.42 22.17
C THR A 87 -3.81 -0.84 21.39
N PHE A 88 -3.09 -1.18 20.31
CA PHE A 88 -3.36 -2.33 19.46
C PHE A 88 -3.20 -3.65 20.24
N PRO A 89 -3.89 -4.74 19.84
CA PRO A 89 -3.86 -6.01 20.59
C PRO A 89 -2.45 -6.53 20.91
N SER A 90 -1.51 -6.39 19.98
CA SER A 90 -0.08 -6.69 20.17
C SER A 90 0.81 -5.49 19.83
N GLY A 91 0.36 -4.27 20.11
CA GLY A 91 1.14 -3.04 19.90
C GLY A 91 1.72 -2.90 18.49
N HIS A 92 3.02 -2.66 18.41
CA HIS A 92 3.74 -2.45 17.16
C HIS A 92 3.82 -3.71 16.28
N LEU A 93 3.76 -4.91 16.87
CA LEU A 93 3.71 -6.15 16.10
C LEU A 93 2.41 -6.25 15.30
N SER A 94 1.26 -5.97 15.93
CA SER A 94 -0.03 -5.94 15.24
C SER A 94 -0.04 -4.88 14.15
N PHE A 95 0.44 -3.67 14.46
CA PHE A 95 0.54 -2.58 13.50
C PHE A 95 1.41 -2.95 12.28
N PHE A 96 2.57 -3.56 12.52
CA PHE A 96 3.46 -4.01 11.45
C PHE A 96 2.79 -5.07 10.59
N SER A 97 2.15 -6.07 11.22
CA SER A 97 1.41 -7.13 10.52
C SER A 97 0.26 -6.59 9.67
N ASP A 98 -0.38 -5.52 10.12
CA ASP A 98 -1.48 -4.87 9.42
C ASP A 98 -1.00 -4.00 8.24
N SER A 99 0.16 -3.36 8.37
CA SER A 99 0.64 -2.30 7.46
C SER A 99 1.74 -2.75 6.47
N TYR A 100 2.51 -3.78 6.81
CA TYR A 100 3.61 -4.24 5.96
C TYR A 100 3.15 -5.00 4.71
N PRO A 101 2.20 -5.95 4.79
CA PRO A 101 1.72 -6.66 3.60
C PRO A 101 0.92 -5.74 2.68
N LEU A 102 0.96 -6.03 1.38
CA LEU A 102 0.08 -5.36 0.43
C LEU A 102 -1.33 -5.95 0.56
N LEU A 103 -2.34 -5.07 0.52
CA LEU A 103 -3.71 -5.52 0.38
C LEU A 103 -3.89 -6.14 -1.01
N HIS A 104 -4.59 -7.26 -1.05
CA HIS A 104 -5.02 -7.94 -2.24
C HIS A 104 -6.55 -7.85 -2.33
N HIS A 105 -7.07 -7.70 -3.54
CA HIS A 105 -8.52 -7.69 -3.73
C HIS A 105 -9.09 -9.01 -3.21
N ASN A 106 -10.23 -8.97 -2.55
CA ASN A 106 -10.91 -10.18 -2.13
C ASN A 106 -12.41 -9.93 -2.22
N HIS A 107 -13.11 -10.82 -2.93
CA HIS A 107 -14.56 -10.75 -3.08
C HIS A 107 -15.17 -11.55 -1.94
N HIS A 108 -15.76 -10.85 -0.99
CA HIS A 108 -16.52 -11.47 0.08
C HIS A 108 -17.98 -11.01 0.01
N SER A 109 -18.91 -11.99 0.01
CA SER A 109 -20.32 -11.77 -0.30
C SER A 109 -21.21 -11.61 0.93
N SER A 110 -20.66 -11.27 2.10
CA SER A 110 -21.45 -11.12 3.33
C SER A 110 -21.55 -9.66 3.74
N SER A 111 -22.76 -9.21 4.10
CA SER A 111 -22.98 -7.91 4.72
C SER A 111 -22.02 -7.72 5.91
N PHE A 112 -21.04 -6.85 5.75
CA PHE A 112 -20.13 -6.48 6.83
C PHE A 112 -20.85 -5.45 7.72
N PRO A 113 -21.05 -5.73 9.02
CA PRO A 113 -21.59 -4.73 9.94
C PRO A 113 -20.54 -3.65 10.12
N THR A 114 -20.81 -2.47 9.57
CA THR A 114 -19.90 -1.33 9.71
C THR A 114 -19.89 -0.86 11.15
N THR A 115 -18.70 -0.67 11.70
CA THR A 115 -18.54 0.00 12.99
C THR A 115 -18.39 1.50 12.69
N SER A 116 -18.94 2.37 13.53
CA SER A 116 -18.76 3.81 13.32
C SER A 116 -17.33 4.19 13.71
N THR A 117 -16.44 4.31 12.73
CA THR A 117 -15.13 4.95 12.90
C THR A 117 -15.36 6.47 12.92
N GLU A 118 -14.88 7.13 13.97
CA GLU A 118 -15.08 8.58 14.20
C GLU A 118 -14.02 9.42 13.49
N CYS A 119 -12.81 8.85 13.33
CA CYS A 119 -11.73 9.45 12.57
C CYS A 119 -10.76 8.38 12.06
N PHE A 120 -10.02 8.72 11.02
CA PHE A 120 -8.83 7.99 10.60
C PHE A 120 -7.58 8.85 10.78
N VAL A 121 -6.45 8.18 10.95
CA VAL A 121 -5.13 8.82 10.88
C VAL A 121 -4.40 8.26 9.67
N SER A 122 -4.02 9.15 8.75
CA SER A 122 -3.16 8.83 7.60
C SER A 122 -1.71 9.10 7.99
N ALA A 123 -0.88 8.08 8.00
CA ALA A 123 0.56 8.18 8.20
C ALA A 123 1.25 7.87 6.86
N VAL A 124 1.87 8.89 6.26
CA VAL A 124 2.31 8.84 4.87
C VAL A 124 3.79 9.17 4.76
N ASP A 125 4.51 8.27 4.10
CA ASP A 125 5.95 8.38 3.88
C ASP A 125 6.28 8.14 2.40
N ILE A 126 7.06 9.05 1.81
CA ILE A 126 7.55 8.94 0.43
C ILE A 126 9.07 8.85 0.48
N TYR A 127 9.63 7.91 -0.25
CA TYR A 127 11.06 7.65 -0.32
C TYR A 127 11.55 7.82 -1.74
N TYR A 128 12.77 8.29 -1.88
CA TYR A 128 13.53 8.23 -3.11
C TYR A 128 14.84 7.52 -2.83
N LYS A 129 15.14 6.45 -3.59
CA LYS A 129 16.32 5.59 -3.35
C LYS A 129 16.40 5.07 -1.90
N ASN A 130 15.25 4.69 -1.34
CA ASN A 130 15.09 4.23 0.05
C ASN A 130 15.43 5.27 1.14
N VAL A 131 15.55 6.55 0.79
CA VAL A 131 15.73 7.65 1.74
C VAL A 131 14.46 8.49 1.75
N PRO A 132 13.89 8.82 2.93
CA PRO A 132 12.64 9.58 2.99
C PRO A 132 12.85 10.99 2.42
N ILE A 133 11.88 11.42 1.59
CA ILE A 133 11.79 12.79 1.03
C ILE A 133 10.54 13.53 1.55
N PHE A 134 9.57 12.80 2.09
CA PHE A 134 8.32 13.32 2.64
C PHE A 134 7.85 12.39 3.75
N SER A 135 7.36 12.96 4.85
CA SER A 135 6.74 12.23 5.94
C SER A 135 5.73 13.16 6.63
N LYS A 136 4.44 12.77 6.64
CA LYS A 136 3.37 13.58 7.25
C LYS A 136 2.31 12.68 7.86
N VAL A 137 1.70 13.16 8.93
CA VAL A 137 0.54 12.55 9.58
C VAL A 137 -0.62 13.52 9.48
N GLU A 138 -1.78 13.01 9.07
CA GLU A 138 -3.02 13.80 8.94
C GLU A 138 -4.16 13.05 9.62
N THR A 139 -4.97 13.77 10.40
CA THR A 139 -6.15 13.19 11.06
C THR A 139 -7.41 13.63 10.32
N THR A 140 -8.17 12.67 9.81
CA THR A 140 -9.40 12.94 9.06
C THR A 140 -10.62 12.56 9.89
N GLU A 141 -11.50 13.52 10.12
CA GLU A 141 -12.81 13.28 10.73
C GLU A 141 -13.77 12.62 9.74
N THR A 142 -14.43 11.54 10.14
CA THR A 142 -15.27 10.73 9.24
C THR A 142 -16.76 10.81 9.58
N PHE A 143 -17.13 11.48 10.67
CA PHE A 143 -18.52 11.52 11.14
C PHE A 143 -19.35 12.64 10.52
N SER A 144 -18.74 13.76 10.09
CA SER A 144 -19.46 14.87 9.49
C SER A 144 -20.29 14.46 8.26
N ASP A 145 -21.47 15.06 8.12
CA ASP A 145 -22.33 14.87 6.94
C ASP A 145 -21.66 15.40 5.67
N TRP A 146 -20.79 16.41 5.82
CA TRP A 146 -19.97 16.93 4.74
C TRP A 146 -19.04 15.85 4.19
N PHE A 147 -18.21 15.22 5.04
CA PHE A 147 -17.33 14.13 4.63
C PHE A 147 -18.12 13.00 3.98
N LYS A 148 -19.20 12.55 4.63
CA LYS A 148 -20.02 11.43 4.14
C LYS A 148 -20.62 11.68 2.76
N SER A 149 -20.94 12.93 2.43
CA SER A 149 -21.61 13.30 1.18
C SER A 149 -20.66 13.82 0.10
N SER A 150 -19.45 14.25 0.48
CA SER A 150 -18.42 14.74 -0.45
C SER A 150 -17.73 13.58 -1.18
N PRO A 151 -17.14 13.82 -2.36
CA PRO A 151 -16.17 12.90 -2.95
C PRO A 151 -15.08 12.51 -1.92
N PHE A 152 -14.76 11.22 -1.84
CA PHE A 152 -13.72 10.71 -0.98
C PHE A 152 -12.37 11.21 -1.50
N ARG A 153 -11.80 12.19 -0.79
CA ARG A 153 -10.49 12.76 -1.08
C ARG A 153 -9.78 13.11 0.21
N LEU A 154 -8.54 12.66 0.34
CA LEU A 154 -7.64 13.06 1.42
C LEU A 154 -6.48 13.85 0.81
N ASP A 155 -6.28 15.08 1.26
CA ASP A 155 -5.16 15.94 0.87
C ASP A 155 -4.23 16.11 2.07
N LEU A 156 -2.93 15.88 1.88
CA LEU A 156 -1.94 16.11 2.93
C LEU A 156 -1.27 17.47 2.84
N LEU A 157 -1.37 18.17 1.70
CA LEU A 157 -0.75 19.47 1.50
C LEU A 157 -1.84 20.50 1.18
N GLU A 158 -1.78 21.64 1.84
CA GLU A 158 -2.67 22.76 1.55
C GLU A 158 -2.33 23.37 0.18
N PRO A 159 -3.28 24.07 -0.47
CA PRO A 159 -2.98 24.79 -1.71
C PRO A 159 -1.80 25.75 -1.53
N LYS A 160 -0.75 25.58 -2.35
CA LYS A 160 0.53 26.32 -2.32
C LYS A 160 1.52 25.89 -1.23
N GLU A 161 1.18 24.91 -0.40
CA GLU A 161 2.16 24.23 0.46
C GLU A 161 3.06 23.35 -0.42
N PHE A 162 4.34 23.30 -0.11
CA PHE A 162 5.29 22.41 -0.77
C PHE A 162 6.37 21.96 0.21
N VAL A 163 6.92 20.78 -0.04
CA VAL A 163 8.03 20.21 0.72
C VAL A 163 9.24 20.11 -0.18
N GLN A 164 10.29 20.86 0.15
CA GLN A 164 11.56 20.79 -0.56
C GLN A 164 12.23 19.44 -0.31
N THR A 165 12.68 18.78 -1.38
CA THR A 165 13.38 17.50 -1.29
C THR A 165 14.89 17.71 -1.49
N TRP A 166 15.68 16.70 -1.12
CA TRP A 166 17.11 16.67 -1.43
C TRP A 166 17.42 16.20 -2.86
N ILE A 167 16.39 15.84 -3.64
CA ILE A 167 16.56 15.43 -5.04
C ILE A 167 17.00 16.65 -5.84
N GLN A 168 18.14 16.51 -6.51
CA GLN A 168 18.66 17.51 -7.43
C GLN A 168 18.53 17.00 -8.85
N ASN A 169 17.97 17.84 -9.71
CA ASN A 169 18.05 17.64 -11.14
C ASN A 169 19.48 17.97 -11.63
N GLN A 170 19.99 17.24 -12.62
CA GLN A 170 21.33 17.55 -13.13
C GLN A 170 21.33 18.91 -13.84
N PRO A 171 22.35 19.77 -13.68
CA PRO A 171 22.38 21.10 -14.29
C PRO A 171 22.31 21.09 -15.83
N SER A 172 22.68 19.97 -16.47
CA SER A 172 22.59 19.77 -17.92
C SER A 172 21.21 19.30 -18.40
N GLU A 173 20.37 18.79 -17.49
CA GLU A 173 19.02 18.32 -17.78
C GLU A 173 18.04 19.43 -17.44
N LYS A 174 17.29 19.91 -18.44
CA LYS A 174 16.31 20.98 -18.23
C LYS A 174 15.08 20.51 -17.43
N GLU A 175 14.93 19.20 -17.26
CA GLU A 175 13.70 18.55 -16.81
C GLU A 175 14.03 17.28 -16.01
N LEU A 176 13.30 17.05 -14.91
CA LEU A 176 13.38 15.84 -14.10
C LEU A 176 13.18 14.55 -14.89
N PRO A 177 14.13 13.60 -14.84
CA PRO A 177 13.97 12.33 -15.54
C PRO A 177 12.82 11.48 -14.95
N VAL A 178 11.76 11.30 -15.74
CA VAL A 178 10.59 10.49 -15.37
C VAL A 178 10.98 9.05 -15.03
N GLU A 179 11.90 8.47 -15.81
CA GLU A 179 12.39 7.09 -15.62
C GLU A 179 13.10 6.92 -14.27
N GLN A 180 13.94 7.89 -13.87
CA GLN A 180 14.61 7.83 -12.58
C GLN A 180 13.62 7.90 -11.43
N LEU A 181 12.57 8.70 -11.56
CA LEU A 181 11.54 8.78 -10.52
C LEU A 181 10.75 7.47 -10.46
N GLU A 182 10.32 6.92 -11.60
CA GLU A 182 9.59 5.64 -11.68
C GLU A 182 10.37 4.48 -11.03
N GLU A 183 11.69 4.41 -11.22
CA GLU A 183 12.51 3.33 -10.69
C GLU A 183 12.80 3.44 -9.18
N ASN A 184 12.88 4.67 -8.66
CA ASN A 184 13.48 4.94 -7.34
C ASN A 184 12.52 5.51 -6.31
N ILE A 185 11.33 5.98 -6.70
CA ILE A 185 10.33 6.49 -5.75
C ILE A 185 9.48 5.33 -5.20
N THR A 186 9.23 5.35 -3.90
CA THR A 186 8.27 4.45 -3.24
C THR A 186 7.43 5.23 -2.24
N LEU A 187 6.25 4.69 -1.93
CA LEU A 187 5.29 5.35 -1.03
C LEU A 187 4.64 4.34 -0.11
N SER A 188 4.50 4.69 1.17
CA SER A 188 3.61 4.02 2.11
C SER A 188 2.51 5.00 2.53
N TRP A 189 1.25 4.59 2.37
CA TRP A 189 0.10 5.32 2.88
C TRP A 189 -0.60 4.43 3.87
N ILE A 190 -0.28 4.57 5.15
CA ILE A 190 -0.86 3.75 6.20
C ILE A 190 -2.08 4.46 6.75
N LEU A 191 -3.24 3.86 6.55
CA LEU A 191 -4.48 4.29 7.18
C LEU A 191 -4.66 3.56 8.51
N ILE A 192 -4.86 4.31 9.58
CA ILE A 192 -5.00 3.81 10.95
C ILE A 192 -6.41 4.12 11.44
N ASP A 193 -7.12 3.10 11.92
CA ASP A 193 -8.35 3.25 12.69
C ASP A 193 -8.01 3.19 14.18
N PRO A 194 -8.01 4.31 14.91
CA PRO A 194 -7.69 4.31 16.34
C PRO A 194 -8.70 3.52 17.17
N LYS A 195 -9.98 3.50 16.75
CA LYS A 195 -11.07 2.84 17.46
C LYS A 195 -11.09 1.34 17.18
N GLY A 196 -10.95 0.97 15.92
CA GLY A 196 -10.78 -0.42 15.49
C GLY A 196 -9.46 -1.02 15.98
N ARG A 197 -8.44 -0.18 16.23
CA ARG A 197 -7.06 -0.56 16.55
C ARG A 197 -6.46 -1.46 15.47
N ARG A 198 -6.71 -1.05 14.23
CA ARG A 198 -6.28 -1.71 13.00
C ARG A 198 -5.61 -0.71 12.10
N ALA A 199 -4.75 -1.21 11.22
CA ALA A 199 -4.17 -0.43 10.16
C ALA A 199 -4.21 -1.17 8.82
N MET A 200 -3.92 -0.44 7.75
CA MET A 200 -3.67 -1.00 6.44
C MET A 200 -2.78 -0.07 5.62
N ASN A 201 -2.02 -0.61 4.68
CA ASN A 201 -1.33 0.19 3.68
C ASN A 201 -2.14 0.25 2.38
N LEU A 202 -2.47 1.46 1.95
CA LEU A 202 -3.26 1.76 0.75
C LEU A 202 -2.41 1.97 -0.50
N SER A 203 -1.10 1.98 -0.36
CA SER A 203 -0.17 2.16 -1.48
C SER A 203 0.10 0.86 -2.23
N SER A 204 0.44 0.98 -3.52
CA SER A 204 1.07 -0.10 -4.30
C SER A 204 2.56 -0.28 -4.03
N GLU A 205 3.12 0.44 -3.05
CA GLU A 205 4.55 0.60 -2.73
C GLU A 205 5.34 1.31 -3.84
N ARG A 206 5.21 0.84 -5.09
CA ARG A 206 5.83 1.41 -6.29
C ARG A 206 4.82 2.12 -7.19
N PRO A 207 5.27 3.07 -8.02
CA PRO A 207 4.40 3.74 -8.97
C PRO A 207 3.75 2.78 -9.95
N VAL A 208 2.50 3.04 -10.27
CA VAL A 208 1.78 2.38 -11.37
C VAL A 208 1.83 3.22 -12.65
N SER A 209 2.05 4.54 -12.52
CA SER A 209 2.24 5.46 -13.64
C SER A 209 3.04 6.68 -13.18
N VAL A 210 3.91 7.20 -14.05
CA VAL A 210 4.58 8.49 -13.86
C VAL A 210 4.42 9.28 -15.15
N GLN A 211 3.90 10.49 -15.05
CA GLN A 211 3.59 11.32 -16.22
C GLN A 211 4.00 12.76 -15.98
N ARG A 212 4.58 13.38 -17.00
CA ARG A 212 4.84 14.82 -16.99
C ARG A 212 3.61 15.55 -17.52
N HIS A 213 3.10 16.50 -16.74
CA HIS A 213 2.00 17.36 -17.15
C HIS A 213 2.50 18.35 -18.21
N TRP A 214 1.89 18.32 -19.40
CA TRP A 214 2.37 19.04 -20.59
C TRP A 214 2.36 20.57 -20.44
N LEU A 215 1.48 21.13 -19.60
CA LEU A 215 1.35 22.57 -19.43
C LEU A 215 2.23 23.11 -18.30
N THR A 216 2.22 22.44 -17.14
CA THR A 216 2.93 22.92 -15.94
C THR A 216 4.36 22.39 -15.85
N GLY A 217 4.69 21.35 -16.61
CA GLY A 217 5.98 20.65 -16.54
C GLY A 217 6.13 19.78 -15.29
N GLU A 218 5.15 19.77 -14.38
CA GLU A 218 5.19 18.98 -13.15
C GLU A 218 5.12 17.48 -13.44
N VAL A 219 5.79 16.69 -12.63
CA VAL A 219 5.77 15.23 -12.72
C VAL A 219 4.78 14.69 -11.72
N VAL A 220 3.77 13.98 -12.23
CA VAL A 220 2.72 13.35 -11.44
C VAL A 220 3.03 11.86 -11.33
N VAL A 221 3.28 11.41 -10.10
CA VAL A 221 3.51 10.00 -9.75
C VAL A 221 2.22 9.44 -9.18
N LYS A 222 1.71 8.37 -9.79
CA LYS A 222 0.51 7.66 -9.35
C LYS A 222 0.89 6.33 -8.71
N PHE A 223 0.38 6.10 -7.50
CA PHE A 223 0.33 4.79 -6.84
C PHE A 223 -1.14 4.37 -6.79
N SER A 224 -1.42 3.07 -6.88
CA SER A 224 -2.82 2.63 -6.96
C SER A 224 -3.00 1.25 -6.38
N ASN A 225 -3.97 1.12 -5.48
CA ASN A 225 -4.39 -0.17 -4.96
C ASN A 225 -5.84 -0.45 -5.36
N ILE A 226 -6.09 -1.67 -5.83
CA ILE A 226 -7.39 -2.09 -6.35
C ILE A 226 -8.08 -2.94 -5.29
N MET A 227 -9.23 -2.45 -4.81
CA MET A 227 -10.06 -3.09 -3.81
C MET A 227 -11.35 -3.64 -4.44
N ALA A 228 -12.00 -4.58 -3.76
CA ALA A 228 -13.35 -4.99 -4.13
C ALA A 228 -14.35 -3.87 -3.83
N GLY A 229 -15.33 -3.71 -4.70
CA GLY A 229 -16.45 -2.78 -4.50
C GLY A 229 -17.60 -3.36 -3.67
N ASP A 230 -18.76 -2.71 -3.73
CA ASP A 230 -19.92 -2.90 -2.83
C ASP A 230 -20.75 -4.19 -3.02
N GLY A 231 -20.17 -5.25 -3.60
CA GLY A 231 -20.75 -6.60 -3.52
C GLY A 231 -21.22 -7.23 -4.83
N ARG A 232 -20.92 -6.67 -6.00
CA ARG A 232 -20.96 -7.42 -7.28
C ARG A 232 -19.58 -8.03 -7.53
N GLU A 233 -19.51 -9.32 -7.86
CA GLU A 233 -18.25 -10.09 -8.06
C GLU A 233 -17.25 -9.50 -9.10
N LYS A 234 -17.60 -8.42 -9.79
CA LYS A 234 -16.78 -7.75 -10.81
C LYS A 234 -16.62 -6.24 -10.60
N GLU A 235 -17.07 -5.73 -9.45
CA GLU A 235 -16.93 -4.32 -9.11
C GLU A 235 -15.62 -4.10 -8.38
N TYR A 236 -14.84 -3.15 -8.87
CA TYR A 236 -13.55 -2.79 -8.31
C TYR A 236 -13.51 -1.29 -8.06
N VAL A 237 -12.79 -0.93 -7.01
CA VAL A 237 -12.54 0.45 -6.62
C VAL A 237 -11.04 0.66 -6.60
N GLU A 238 -10.62 1.73 -7.27
CA GLU A 238 -9.26 2.21 -7.23
C GLU A 238 -9.09 3.16 -6.05
N CYS A 239 -8.16 2.85 -5.14
CA CYS A 239 -7.59 3.82 -4.22
C CYS A 239 -6.33 4.39 -4.87
N GLY A 240 -6.48 5.53 -5.54
CA GLY A 240 -5.42 6.21 -6.26
C GLY A 240 -4.73 7.25 -5.39
N VAL A 241 -3.43 7.10 -5.15
CA VAL A 241 -2.59 8.10 -4.49
C VAL A 241 -1.81 8.85 -5.57
N MET A 242 -1.86 10.17 -5.51
CA MET A 242 -1.21 11.08 -6.45
C MET A 242 -0.17 11.91 -5.71
N VAL A 243 1.04 11.94 -6.24
CA VAL A 243 2.13 12.79 -5.77
C VAL A 243 2.54 13.71 -6.92
N CYS A 244 2.40 15.01 -6.74
CA CYS A 244 2.84 16.00 -7.71
C CYS A 244 4.20 16.55 -7.31
N CYS A 245 5.19 16.35 -8.17
CA CYS A 245 6.55 16.87 -8.01
C CYS A 245 6.77 18.03 -8.99
N GLY A 246 7.16 19.19 -8.46
CA GLY A 246 7.58 20.35 -9.23
C GLY A 246 9.09 20.56 -9.20
N GLU A 247 9.60 21.37 -10.12
CA GLU A 247 10.97 21.89 -10.08
C GLU A 247 10.95 23.36 -9.69
N LYS A 248 11.84 23.72 -8.79
CA LYS A 248 12.13 25.12 -8.44
C LYS A 248 13.20 25.69 -9.38
N GLU A 249 13.24 27.02 -9.50
CA GLU A 249 14.39 27.72 -10.11
C GLU A 249 15.69 27.28 -9.43
N GLY A 250 16.54 26.54 -10.17
CA GLY A 250 17.78 25.93 -9.65
C GLY A 250 17.82 24.40 -9.73
N GLY A 251 16.74 23.74 -10.17
CA GLY A 251 16.71 22.29 -10.39
C GLY A 251 16.43 21.45 -9.14
N GLU A 252 16.04 22.09 -8.03
CA GLU A 252 15.61 21.40 -6.80
C GLU A 252 14.18 20.88 -6.97
N VAL A 253 13.94 19.61 -6.62
CA VAL A 253 12.61 19.01 -6.68
C VAL A 253 11.83 19.29 -5.41
N GLU A 254 10.56 19.66 -5.56
CA GLU A 254 9.63 19.85 -4.46
C GLU A 254 8.38 19.00 -4.64
N VAL A 255 7.87 18.48 -3.54
CA VAL A 255 6.56 17.81 -3.49
C VAL A 255 5.50 18.88 -3.24
N ARG A 256 4.59 19.07 -4.21
CA ARG A 256 3.55 20.12 -4.20
C ARG A 256 2.16 19.61 -3.85
N GLU A 257 1.89 18.33 -4.13
CA GLU A 257 0.62 17.70 -3.80
C GLU A 257 0.89 16.26 -3.36
N VAL A 258 0.23 15.83 -2.29
CA VAL A 258 0.11 14.42 -1.92
C VAL A 258 -1.35 14.20 -1.57
N SER A 259 -2.06 13.50 -2.44
CA SER A 259 -3.51 13.30 -2.31
C SER A 259 -3.90 11.86 -2.57
N MET A 260 -5.03 11.44 -2.01
CA MET A 260 -5.63 10.13 -2.23
C MET A 260 -7.10 10.27 -2.58
N VAL A 261 -7.54 9.55 -3.61
CA VAL A 261 -8.94 9.51 -4.07
C VAL A 261 -9.40 8.07 -4.24
N MET A 262 -10.70 7.85 -4.05
CA MET A 262 -11.32 6.55 -4.31
C MET A 262 -12.28 6.66 -5.50
N GLU A 263 -12.00 5.93 -6.58
CA GLU A 263 -12.78 5.94 -7.81
C GLU A 263 -13.32 4.56 -8.17
N ASP A 264 -14.55 4.53 -8.68
CA ASP A 264 -15.13 3.32 -9.25
C ASP A 264 -14.60 3.02 -10.67
N MET A 265 -15.11 1.95 -11.28
CA MET A 265 -14.77 1.56 -12.66
C MET A 265 -15.25 2.54 -13.75
N GLU A 266 -16.17 3.45 -13.43
CA GLU A 266 -16.68 4.46 -14.35
C GLU A 266 -15.85 5.75 -14.28
N GLY A 267 -15.00 5.88 -13.25
CA GLY A 267 -14.19 7.06 -12.97
C GLY A 267 -14.92 8.09 -12.13
N LYS A 268 -16.01 7.68 -11.45
CA LYS A 268 -16.71 8.53 -10.50
C LYS A 268 -16.05 8.36 -9.13
N ASN A 269 -15.81 9.47 -8.46
CA ASN A 269 -15.37 9.45 -7.07
C ASN A 269 -16.48 8.87 -6.19
N LEU A 270 -16.08 7.94 -5.31
CA LEU A 270 -16.95 7.47 -4.24
C LEU A 270 -17.27 8.61 -3.28
N THR A 271 -18.40 8.53 -2.59
CA THR A 271 -18.65 9.43 -1.46
C THR A 271 -17.78 9.03 -0.27
N GLY A 272 -17.58 9.95 0.68
CA GLY A 272 -16.93 9.62 1.95
C GLY A 272 -17.57 8.39 2.59
N LYS A 273 -18.90 8.35 2.65
CA LYS A 273 -19.65 7.23 3.22
C LYS A 273 -19.34 5.91 2.53
N ASP A 274 -19.41 5.86 1.20
CA ASP A 274 -19.19 4.61 0.45
C ASP A 274 -17.72 4.16 0.56
N GLY A 275 -16.78 5.11 0.52
CA GLY A 275 -15.36 4.86 0.74
C GLY A 275 -15.08 4.27 2.14
N LEU A 276 -15.72 4.78 3.20
CA LEU A 276 -15.58 4.22 4.56
C LEU A 276 -15.98 2.76 4.63
N VAL A 277 -17.09 2.37 3.98
CA VAL A 277 -17.56 0.98 4.00
C VAL A 277 -16.50 0.06 3.42
N ILE A 278 -15.94 0.42 2.27
CA ILE A 278 -14.92 -0.36 1.56
C ILE A 278 -13.62 -0.43 2.37
N LEU A 279 -13.16 0.70 2.89
CA LEU A 279 -11.94 0.75 3.70
C LEU A 279 -12.09 -0.11 4.96
N GLN A 280 -13.23 -0.04 5.64
CA GLN A 280 -13.44 -0.81 6.86
C GLN A 280 -13.52 -2.31 6.59
N GLU A 281 -14.21 -2.71 5.52
CA GLU A 281 -14.23 -4.11 5.09
C GLU A 281 -12.83 -4.61 4.71
N ALA A 282 -12.05 -3.80 3.97
CA ALA A 282 -10.67 -4.13 3.62
C ALA A 282 -9.75 -4.21 4.85
N MET A 283 -9.97 -3.38 5.88
CA MET A 283 -9.20 -3.41 7.14
C MET A 283 -9.45 -4.73 7.87
N GLU A 284 -10.71 -5.17 7.94
CA GLU A 284 -11.07 -6.36 8.70
C GLU A 284 -10.83 -7.67 7.94
N ARG A 285 -11.14 -7.69 6.65
CA ARG A 285 -11.22 -8.92 5.84
C ARG A 285 -10.33 -8.92 4.61
N GLY A 286 -9.64 -7.81 4.34
CA GLY A 286 -8.72 -7.69 3.22
C GLY A 286 -7.67 -8.79 3.27
N GLU A 287 -7.49 -9.47 2.14
CA GLU A 287 -6.44 -10.45 2.00
C GLU A 287 -5.08 -9.72 2.01
N ARG A 288 -4.18 -10.15 2.90
CA ARG A 288 -2.85 -9.55 3.07
C ARG A 288 -1.82 -10.51 2.51
N ARG A 289 -1.06 -10.07 1.51
CA ARG A 289 -0.01 -10.87 0.89
C ARG A 289 1.30 -10.11 0.86
N LYS A 290 2.42 -10.82 1.04
CA LYS A 290 3.73 -10.28 0.72
C LYS A 290 3.78 -10.05 -0.78
N GLY A 291 4.12 -8.84 -1.21
CA GLY A 291 4.28 -8.52 -2.63
C GLY A 291 5.30 -9.46 -3.28
N LYS A 292 4.94 -10.08 -4.40
CA LYS A 292 5.80 -11.04 -5.13
C LYS A 292 6.82 -10.34 -6.05
N GLY A 293 7.20 -9.12 -5.71
CA GLY A 293 8.09 -8.25 -6.48
C GLY A 293 7.44 -6.93 -6.87
N GLY A 294 8.26 -5.91 -7.13
CA GLY A 294 7.82 -4.52 -7.31
C GLY A 294 6.93 -4.22 -8.53
N LYS A 295 6.56 -5.22 -9.33
CA LYS A 295 5.69 -5.04 -10.52
C LYS A 295 4.25 -5.51 -10.29
N GLU A 296 3.94 -6.15 -9.16
CA GLU A 296 2.62 -6.71 -8.89
C GLU A 296 1.52 -5.63 -8.85
N GLY A 297 1.79 -4.49 -8.21
CA GLY A 297 0.85 -3.36 -8.17
C GLY A 297 0.56 -2.79 -9.56
N LYS A 298 1.61 -2.62 -10.38
CA LYS A 298 1.49 -2.12 -11.76
C LYS A 298 0.65 -3.07 -12.63
N GLY A 299 0.87 -4.38 -12.54
CA GLY A 299 0.07 -5.36 -13.28
C GLY A 299 -1.42 -5.35 -12.88
N ARG A 300 -1.72 -5.25 -11.58
CA ARG A 300 -3.11 -5.12 -11.09
C ARG A 300 -3.79 -3.85 -11.59
N TYR A 301 -3.06 -2.75 -11.60
CA TYR A 301 -3.55 -1.49 -12.14
C TYR A 301 -3.82 -1.57 -13.65
N GLU A 302 -2.92 -2.16 -14.44
CA GLU A 302 -3.10 -2.38 -15.88
C GLU A 302 -4.35 -3.22 -16.16
N GLU A 303 -4.56 -4.30 -15.41
CA GLU A 303 -5.75 -5.15 -15.49
C GLU A 303 -7.04 -4.38 -15.16
N PHE A 304 -7.00 -3.53 -14.12
CA PHE A 304 -8.11 -2.65 -13.78
C PHE A 304 -8.42 -1.63 -14.88
N VAL A 305 -7.39 -1.03 -15.49
CA VAL A 305 -7.53 -0.09 -16.61
C VAL A 305 -8.14 -0.77 -17.84
N GLU A 306 -7.70 -1.99 -18.15
CA GLU A 306 -8.28 -2.81 -19.23
C GLU A 306 -9.77 -3.06 -18.98
N ARG A 307 -10.14 -3.45 -17.75
CA ARG A 307 -11.54 -3.63 -17.36
C ARG A 307 -12.36 -2.34 -17.44
N LYS A 308 -11.81 -1.19 -17.02
CA LYS A 308 -12.45 0.13 -17.20
C LYS A 308 -12.75 0.38 -18.69
N LYS A 309 -11.79 0.08 -19.57
CA LYS A 309 -11.95 0.25 -21.03
C LYS A 309 -13.03 -0.66 -21.58
N GLU A 310 -13.01 -1.96 -21.25
CA GLU A 310 -14.04 -2.91 -21.69
C GLU A 310 -15.45 -2.48 -21.26
N ARG A 311 -15.62 -2.04 -20.01
CA ARG A 311 -16.91 -1.57 -19.48
C ARG A 311 -17.40 -0.34 -20.26
N LYS A 312 -16.52 0.64 -20.50
CA LYS A 312 -16.84 1.82 -21.32
C LYS A 312 -17.25 1.43 -22.75
N GLU A 313 -16.60 0.46 -23.37
CA GLU A 313 -16.99 -0.04 -24.70
C GLU A 313 -18.35 -0.74 -24.70
N ARG A 314 -18.66 -1.54 -23.67
CA ARG A 314 -19.98 -2.18 -23.52
C ARG A 314 -21.08 -1.14 -23.32
N MET A 315 -20.85 -0.12 -22.49
CA MET A 315 -21.82 0.97 -22.28
C MET A 315 -22.07 1.75 -23.57
N LYS A 316 -21.01 2.11 -24.32
CA LYS A 316 -21.15 2.77 -25.63
C LYS A 316 -21.95 1.94 -26.63
N LYS A 317 -21.83 0.61 -26.62
CA LYS A 317 -22.63 -0.28 -27.48
C LYS A 317 -24.11 -0.28 -27.06
N LEU A 318 -24.38 -0.27 -25.76
CA LEU A 318 -25.74 -0.20 -25.22
C LEU A 318 -26.41 1.15 -25.53
N GLU A 319 -25.71 2.27 -25.33
CA GLU A 319 -26.17 3.61 -25.70
C GLU A 319 -26.53 3.69 -27.19
N LYS A 320 -25.64 3.22 -28.06
CA LYS A 320 -25.91 3.16 -29.51
C LYS A 320 -27.15 2.33 -29.85
N ALA A 321 -27.39 1.24 -29.13
CA ALA A 321 -28.58 0.40 -29.34
C ALA A 321 -29.86 1.12 -28.89
N LEU A 322 -29.81 1.82 -27.75
CA LEU A 322 -30.92 2.64 -27.25
C LEU A 322 -31.21 3.82 -28.19
N ASP A 323 -30.19 4.50 -28.69
CA ASP A 323 -30.34 5.59 -29.66
C ASP A 323 -31.01 5.08 -30.95
N MET A 324 -30.58 3.93 -31.46
CA MET A 324 -31.19 3.31 -32.63
C MET A 324 -32.66 2.94 -32.40
N ALA A 325 -33.00 2.41 -31.22
CA ALA A 325 -34.38 2.10 -30.84
C ALA A 325 -35.24 3.38 -30.71
N CYS A 326 -34.70 4.45 -30.13
CA CYS A 326 -35.34 5.76 -30.07
C CYS A 326 -35.61 6.34 -31.47
N ILE A 327 -34.62 6.30 -32.36
CA ILE A 327 -34.76 6.77 -33.75
C ILE A 327 -35.83 5.95 -34.48
N ALA A 328 -35.80 4.62 -34.37
CA ALA A 328 -36.80 3.75 -35.00
C ALA A 328 -38.21 4.02 -34.47
N THR A 329 -38.36 4.23 -33.15
CA THR A 329 -39.64 4.58 -32.52
C THR A 329 -40.15 5.93 -33.02
N GLY A 330 -39.28 6.94 -33.12
CA GLY A 330 -39.62 8.25 -33.67
C GLY A 330 -40.10 8.18 -35.11
N ILE A 331 -39.41 7.40 -35.96
CA ILE A 331 -39.83 7.17 -37.36
C ILE A 331 -41.19 6.47 -37.40
N ALA A 332 -41.41 5.44 -36.58
CA ALA A 332 -42.68 4.71 -36.55
C ALA A 332 -43.86 5.61 -36.14
N VAL A 333 -43.68 6.46 -35.13
CA VAL A 333 -44.69 7.46 -34.70
C VAL A 333 -44.96 8.48 -35.79
N PHE A 334 -43.92 8.98 -36.46
CA PHE A 334 -44.08 9.93 -37.57
C PHE A 334 -44.85 9.31 -38.74
N VAL A 335 -44.47 8.11 -39.17
CA VAL A 335 -45.16 7.40 -40.27
C VAL A 335 -46.62 7.13 -39.91
N SER A 336 -46.88 6.63 -38.69
CA SER A 336 -48.26 6.35 -38.25
C SER A 336 -49.12 7.61 -38.18
N PHE A 337 -48.57 8.74 -37.72
CA PHE A 337 -49.26 10.04 -37.75
C PHE A 337 -49.61 10.49 -39.17
N TRP A 338 -48.67 10.40 -40.13
CA TRP A 338 -48.95 10.74 -41.52
C TRP A 338 -49.94 9.80 -42.19
N THR A 339 -49.88 8.50 -41.90
CA THR A 339 -50.90 7.57 -42.40
C THR A 339 -52.29 7.88 -41.87
N PHE A 340 -52.40 8.32 -40.61
CA PHE A 340 -53.67 8.75 -40.02
C PHE A 340 -54.20 10.02 -40.69
N ILE A 341 -53.35 10.99 -41.02
CA ILE A 341 -53.77 12.21 -41.74
C ILE A 341 -54.19 11.91 -43.19
N LEU A 342 -53.46 11.06 -43.89
CA LEU A 342 -53.68 10.81 -45.32
C LEU A 342 -54.83 9.83 -45.60
N PHE A 343 -55.11 8.92 -44.67
CA PHE A 343 -56.08 7.83 -44.85
C PHE A 343 -57.17 7.77 -43.76
N GLY A 344 -57.17 8.71 -42.81
CA GLY A 344 -58.15 8.81 -41.72
C GLY A 344 -59.22 9.87 -41.93
#